data_AF-A0A1T4TZV2-F1
#
_entry.id   AF-A0A1T4TZV2-F1
#
_cell.length_a   1.000
_cell.length_b   1.000
_cell.length_c   1.000
_cell.angle_alpha   90.00
_cell.angle_beta   90.00
_cell.angle_gamma   90.00
#
_symmetry.space_group_name_H-M   'P 1'
#
loop_
_entity.id
_entity.type
_entity.pdbx_description
1 polymer ?
#
loop_
_entity_poly.entity_id
_entity_poly.type
_entity_poly.pdbx_seq_one_letter_code
_entity_poly.pdbx_strand_id
1 'polypeptide(L)'
;MRTISRQTSYLLLTASGAAVLTFLHFVYHRFNPFHLAGKQFLGFYSLLLLFALGNVLLLWRQYPRMAGLVNGFCLLLGIARLIQGMYHHKPVGYLMLLLMFPVIIAFALKSSADNPS
;
A
#
# COMPACT_ATOMS: atom_id res chain seq x y z
N MET A 1 -8.44 -24.92 13.81
CA MET A 1 -8.24 -23.85 12.81
C MET A 1 -9.46 -22.95 12.81
N ARG A 2 -9.39 -21.75 13.42
CA ARG A 2 -10.53 -20.82 13.44
C ARG A 2 -10.64 -20.16 12.06
N THR A 3 -11.73 -20.46 11.37
CA THR A 3 -12.19 -19.72 10.19
C THR A 3 -12.47 -18.28 10.62
N ILE A 4 -11.51 -17.39 10.36
CA ILE A 4 -11.72 -15.95 10.46
C ILE A 4 -12.90 -15.62 9.55
N SER A 5 -13.98 -15.10 10.13
CA SER A 5 -15.17 -14.77 9.36
C SER A 5 -14.82 -13.69 8.34
N ARG A 6 -15.45 -13.75 7.16
CA ARG A 6 -15.23 -12.79 6.07
C ARG A 6 -15.38 -11.33 6.55
N GLN A 7 -16.25 -11.09 7.53
CA GLN A 7 -16.44 -9.80 8.19
C GLN A 7 -15.23 -9.34 8.99
N THR A 8 -14.58 -10.25 9.73
CA THR A 8 -13.37 -9.93 10.52
C THR A 8 -12.22 -9.50 9.62
N SER A 9 -12.03 -10.14 8.46
CA SER A 9 -10.99 -9.74 7.50
C SER A 9 -11.25 -8.34 6.91
N TYR A 10 -12.51 -8.00 6.61
CA TYR A 10 -12.86 -6.63 6.18
C TYR A 10 -12.63 -5.59 7.27
N LEU A 11 -12.99 -5.91 8.52
CA LEU A 11 -12.76 -5.02 9.66
C LEU A 11 -11.28 -4.79 9.92
N LEU A 12 -10.43 -5.82 9.78
CA LEU A 12 -8.99 -5.68 9.90
C LEU A 12 -8.43 -4.81 8.77
N LEU A 13 -8.92 -5.00 7.53
CA LEU A 13 -8.48 -4.21 6.39
C LEU A 13 -8.85 -2.72 6.58
N THR A 14 -10.10 -2.42 6.93
CA THR A 14 -10.55 -1.04 7.14
C THR A 14 -9.92 -0.41 8.37
N ALA A 15 -9.77 -1.15 9.48
CA ALA A 15 -9.07 -0.65 10.67
C ALA A 15 -7.59 -0.34 10.37
N SER A 16 -6.93 -1.18 9.57
CA SER A 16 -5.53 -0.96 9.17
C SER A 16 -5.38 0.29 8.29
N GLY A 17 -6.28 0.48 7.31
CA GLY A 17 -6.30 1.68 6.47
C GLY A 17 -6.63 2.95 7.26
N ALA A 18 -7.59 2.88 8.18
CA ALA A 18 -7.95 3.97 9.07
C ALA A 18 -6.81 4.31 10.06
N ALA A 19 -6.06 3.31 10.54
CA ALA A 19 -4.90 3.52 11.39
C ALA A 19 -3.79 4.29 10.65
N VAL A 20 -3.55 3.97 9.38
CA VAL A 20 -2.58 4.71 8.54
C VAL A 20 -3.02 6.16 8.33
N LEU A 21 -4.31 6.42 8.09
CA LEU A 21 -4.84 7.78 8.00
C LEU A 21 -4.75 8.53 9.33
N THR A 22 -5.08 7.87 10.44
CA THR A 22 -5.04 8.46 11.78
C THR A 22 -3.60 8.79 12.19
N PHE A 23 -2.65 7.90 11.89
CA PHE A 23 -1.23 8.15 12.09
C PHE A 23 -0.73 9.33 11.24
N LEU A 24 -1.17 9.43 9.97
CA LEU A 24 -0.85 10.58 9.12
C LEU A 24 -1.37 11.89 9.73
N HIS A 25 -2.62 11.89 10.20
CA HIS A 25 -3.24 13.06 10.81
C HIS A 25 -2.53 13.46 12.12
N PHE A 26 -2.17 12.49 12.95
CA PHE A 26 -1.53 12.73 14.24
C PHE A 26 -0.08 13.23 14.12
N VAL A 27 0.70 12.67 13.19
CA VAL A 27 2.14 12.99 13.05
C VAL A 27 2.36 14.28 12.29
N TYR A 28 1.52 14.56 11.29
CA TYR A 28 1.75 15.68 10.37
C TYR A 28 0.75 16.83 10.53
N HIS A 29 -0.27 16.69 11.39
CA HIS A 29 -1.34 17.69 11.58
C HIS A 29 -1.97 18.21 10.27
N ARG A 30 -1.93 17.39 9.22
CA ARG A 30 -2.40 17.72 7.87
C ARG A 30 -3.27 16.58 7.38
N PHE A 31 -4.51 16.90 7.03
CA PHE A 31 -5.43 15.95 6.38
C PHE A 31 -5.03 15.62 4.94
N ASN A 32 -4.21 16.47 4.30
CA ASN A 32 -3.89 16.33 2.89
C ASN A 32 -2.53 15.63 2.69
N PRO A 33 -2.51 14.33 2.30
CA PRO A 33 -1.27 13.59 2.07
C PRO A 33 -0.43 14.17 0.93
N PHE A 34 -1.02 15.02 0.08
CA PHE A 34 -0.37 15.63 -1.07
C PHE A 34 0.52 16.84 -0.74
N HIS A 35 0.43 17.38 0.48
CA HIS A 35 1.21 18.53 0.93
C HIS A 35 2.44 18.17 1.79
N LEU A 36 2.67 16.88 2.07
CA LEU A 36 3.82 16.46 2.87
C LEU A 36 5.15 16.69 2.14
N ALA A 37 6.15 17.15 2.88
CA ALA A 37 7.52 17.30 2.41
C ALA A 37 8.16 15.94 2.08
N GLY A 38 9.09 15.89 1.12
CA GLY A 38 9.60 14.64 0.53
C GLY A 38 10.05 13.57 1.53
N LYS A 39 10.79 13.93 2.59
CA LYS A 39 11.21 12.98 3.65
C LYS A 39 10.02 12.43 4.46
N GLN A 40 9.05 13.28 4.77
CA GLN A 40 7.85 12.91 5.53
C GLN A 40 6.91 12.02 4.70
N PHE A 41 6.76 12.34 3.42
CA PHE A 41 6.04 11.52 2.47
C PHE A 41 6.70 10.15 2.28
N LEU A 42 8.03 10.08 2.24
CA LEU A 42 8.74 8.81 2.15
C LEU A 42 8.44 7.91 3.37
N GLY A 43 8.42 8.48 4.57
CA GLY A 43 8.03 7.76 5.79
C GLY A 43 6.58 7.27 5.73
N PHE A 44 5.65 8.12 5.28
CA PHE A 44 4.26 7.73 5.08
C PHE A 44 4.10 6.61 4.03
N TYR A 45 4.74 6.75 2.87
CA TYR A 45 4.66 5.77 1.79
C TYR A 45 5.32 4.44 2.19
N SER A 46 6.41 4.48 2.96
CA SER A 46 7.03 3.28 3.53
C SER A 46 6.09 2.57 4.51
N LEU A 47 5.38 3.32 5.36
CA LEU A 47 4.38 2.78 6.27
C LEU A 47 3.19 2.18 5.52
N LEU A 48 2.70 2.89 4.49
CA LEU A 48 1.63 2.43 3.60
C LEU A 48 2.04 1.13 2.89
N LEU A 49 3.29 1.06 2.43
CA LEU A 49 3.86 -0.13 1.80
C LEU A 49 3.93 -1.29 2.80
N LEU A 50 4.39 -1.05 4.02
CA LEU A 50 4.47 -2.07 5.08
C LEU A 50 3.07 -2.65 5.39
N PHE A 51 2.06 -1.78 5.47
CA PHE A 51 0.68 -2.18 5.67
C PHE A 51 0.10 -2.91 4.45
N ALA A 52 0.42 -2.48 3.23
CA ALA A 52 0.01 -3.17 2.02
C ALA A 52 0.63 -4.57 1.96
N LEU A 53 1.91 -4.71 2.32
CA LEU A 53 2.61 -5.99 2.40
C LEU A 53 2.00 -6.91 3.46
N GLY A 54 1.74 -6.39 4.66
CA GLY A 54 1.10 -7.15 5.73
C GLY A 54 -0.31 -7.61 5.35
N ASN A 55 -1.12 -6.73 4.76
CA ASN A 55 -2.44 -7.07 4.27
C ASN A 55 -2.38 -8.07 3.11
N VAL A 56 -1.46 -7.93 2.15
CA VAL A 56 -1.28 -8.90 1.08
C VAL A 56 -0.90 -10.26 1.67
N LEU A 57 0.06 -10.33 2.59
CA LEU A 57 0.48 -11.60 3.18
C LEU A 57 -0.64 -12.30 3.97
N LEU A 58 -1.45 -11.53 4.70
CA LEU A 58 -2.60 -12.02 5.45
C LEU A 58 -3.76 -12.45 4.53
N LEU A 59 -4.10 -11.62 3.54
CA LEU A 59 -5.25 -11.83 2.67
C LEU A 59 -4.94 -12.76 1.50
N TRP A 60 -3.69 -12.93 1.09
CA TRP A 60 -3.31 -13.79 -0.04
C TRP A 60 -3.92 -15.19 0.09
N ARG A 61 -3.86 -15.75 1.30
CA ARG A 61 -4.25 -17.14 1.55
C ARG A 61 -5.78 -17.36 1.57
N GLN A 62 -6.57 -16.30 1.71
CA GLN A 62 -8.03 -16.39 1.81
C GLN A 62 -8.76 -15.66 0.68
N TYR A 63 -8.21 -14.56 0.16
CA TYR A 63 -8.85 -13.66 -0.79
C TYR A 63 -7.82 -13.02 -1.76
N PRO A 64 -7.28 -13.78 -2.74
CA PRO A 64 -6.25 -13.30 -3.66
C PRO A 64 -6.69 -12.09 -4.50
N ARG A 65 -7.97 -12.01 -4.86
CA ARG A 65 -8.53 -10.84 -5.59
C ARG A 65 -8.47 -9.54 -4.77
N MET A 66 -8.71 -9.61 -3.46
CA MET A 66 -8.66 -8.42 -2.59
C MET A 66 -7.23 -7.98 -2.32
N ALA A 67 -6.31 -8.93 -2.15
CA ALA A 67 -4.88 -8.64 -2.02
C ALA A 67 -4.36 -7.90 -3.28
N GLY A 68 -4.76 -8.33 -4.47
CA GLY A 68 -4.45 -7.65 -5.72
C GLY A 68 -4.99 -6.21 -5.81
N LEU A 69 -6.24 -5.98 -5.37
CA LEU A 69 -6.84 -4.65 -5.34
C LEU A 69 -6.11 -3.69 -4.40
N VAL A 70 -5.77 -4.13 -3.18
CA VAL A 70 -5.03 -3.32 -2.20
C VAL A 70 -3.64 -2.96 -2.73
N ASN A 71 -2.94 -3.95 -3.30
CA ASN A 71 -1.64 -3.73 -3.90
C ASN A 71 -1.71 -2.77 -5.11
N GLY A 72 -2.72 -2.94 -5.98
CA GLY A 72 -2.98 -2.06 -7.11
C GLY A 72 -3.29 -0.62 -6.70
N PHE A 73 -4.07 -0.43 -5.64
CA PHE A 73 -4.36 0.90 -5.09
C PHE A 73 -3.10 1.58 -4.53
N CYS A 74 -2.25 0.83 -3.82
CA CYS A 74 -0.96 1.31 -3.32
C CYS A 74 -0.01 1.70 -4.47
N LEU A 75 -0.02 0.93 -5.56
CA LEU A 75 0.76 1.19 -6.76
C LEU A 75 0.27 2.45 -7.49
N LEU A 76 -1.05 2.61 -7.65
CA LEU A 76 -1.67 3.79 -8.24
C LEU A 76 -1.33 5.08 -7.46
N LEU A 77 -1.45 5.04 -6.14
CA LEU A 77 -1.06 6.16 -5.27
C LEU A 77 0.43 6.51 -5.40
N GLY A 78 1.28 5.49 -5.51
CA GLY A 78 2.71 5.65 -5.75
C GLY A 78 2.99 6.33 -7.09
N ILE A 79 2.38 5.86 -8.18
CA ILE A 79 2.54 6.44 -9.54
C ILE A 79 2.06 7.90 -9.56
N ALA A 80 0.88 8.19 -9.01
CA ALA A 80 0.33 9.54 -8.97
C ALA A 80 1.31 10.53 -8.30
N ARG A 81 1.96 10.09 -7.23
CA ARG A 81 2.97 10.89 -6.51
C ARG A 81 4.31 10.97 -7.22
N LEU A 82 4.70 9.92 -7.94
CA LEU A 82 5.89 9.95 -8.79
C LEU A 82 5.75 11.01 -9.88
N ILE A 83 4.59 11.06 -10.54
CA ILE A 83 4.26 12.11 -11.52
C ILE A 83 4.32 13.50 -10.87
N GLN A 84 3.72 13.67 -9.68
CA GLN A 84 3.77 14.95 -8.97
C GLN A 84 5.21 15.36 -8.57
N GLY A 85 6.04 14.40 -8.16
CA GLY A 85 7.44 14.63 -7.79
C GLY A 85 8.29 15.05 -8.99
N MET A 86 8.07 14.42 -10.16
CA MET A 86 8.69 14.81 -11.42
C MET A 86 8.29 16.24 -11.84
N TYR A 87 7.01 16.57 -11.70
CA TYR A 87 6.47 17.90 -12.04
C TYR A 87 7.10 19.03 -11.18
N HIS A 88 7.41 18.74 -9.91
CA HIS A 88 8.05 19.69 -9.01
C HIS A 88 9.58 19.60 -9.00
N HIS A 89 10.19 18.92 -9.97
CA HIS A 89 11.64 18.69 -10.08
C HIS A 89 12.30 18.18 -8.79
N LYS A 90 11.57 17.44 -7.97
CA LYS A 90 12.09 16.88 -6.73
C LYS A 90 12.76 15.52 -7.01
N PRO A 91 13.84 15.17 -6.29
CA PRO A 91 14.48 13.87 -6.46
C PRO A 91 13.49 12.74 -6.12
N VAL A 92 13.11 11.96 -7.13
CA VAL A 92 12.13 10.86 -7.04
C VAL A 92 12.76 9.47 -7.00
N GLY A 93 14.10 9.37 -7.00
CA GLY A 93 14.81 8.08 -7.07
C GLY A 93 14.42 7.08 -5.97
N TYR A 94 14.31 7.54 -4.71
CA TYR A 94 13.85 6.70 -3.61
C TYR A 94 12.40 6.20 -3.79
N LEU A 95 11.55 7.00 -4.42
CA LEU A 95 10.16 6.63 -4.67
C LEU A 95 10.04 5.60 -5.79
N MET A 96 10.89 5.71 -6.83
CA MET A 96 11.03 4.67 -7.86
C MET A 96 11.45 3.33 -7.26
N LEU A 97 12.45 3.34 -6.38
CA LEU A 97 12.90 2.14 -5.69
C LEU A 97 11.78 1.52 -4.83
N LEU A 98 11.02 2.35 -4.10
CA LEU A 98 9.88 1.86 -3.34
C LEU A 98 8.74 1.31 -4.23
N LEU A 99 8.54 1.86 -5.42
CA LEU A 99 7.54 1.37 -6.38
C LEU A 99 7.87 -0.01 -6.96
N MET A 100 9.13 -0.44 -6.92
CA MET A 100 9.51 -1.77 -7.40
C MET A 100 8.89 -2.87 -6.53
N PHE A 101 8.76 -2.67 -5.21
CA PHE A 101 8.17 -3.64 -4.30
C PHE A 101 6.72 -4.03 -4.64
N PRO A 102 5.76 -3.10 -4.79
CA PRO A 102 4.38 -3.46 -5.14
C PRO A 102 4.28 -4.05 -6.55
N VAL A 103 5.18 -3.70 -7.48
CA VAL A 103 5.26 -4.32 -8.82
C VAL A 103 5.70 -5.78 -8.73
N ILE A 104 6.74 -6.09 -7.96
CA ILE A 104 7.20 -7.46 -7.72
C ILE A 104 6.10 -8.30 -7.07
N ILE A 105 5.39 -7.72 -6.08
CA ILE A 105 4.27 -8.39 -5.42
C ILE A 105 3.11 -8.62 -6.38
N ALA A 106 2.79 -7.67 -7.26
CA ALA A 106 1.76 -7.84 -8.28
C ALA A 106 2.11 -8.98 -9.25
N PHE A 107 3.38 -9.07 -9.63
CA PHE A 107 3.87 -10.14 -10.50
C PHE A 107 3.82 -11.51 -9.81
N ALA A 108 4.24 -11.58 -8.53
CA ALA A 108 4.14 -12.79 -7.73
C ALA A 108 2.68 -13.24 -7.56
N LEU A 109 1.76 -12.32 -7.23
CA LEU A 109 0.32 -12.57 -7.13
C LEU A 109 -0.24 -13.15 -8.44
N LYS A 110 0.13 -12.57 -9.58
CA LYS A 110 -0.30 -13.06 -10.90
C LYS A 110 0.27 -14.46 -11.19
N SER A 111 1.55 -14.67 -10.93
CA SER A 111 2.21 -15.96 -11.17
C SER A 111 1.58 -17.10 -10.38
N SER A 112 1.11 -16.84 -9.15
CA SER A 112 0.44 -17.85 -8.34
C SER A 112 -1.04 -18.03 -8.70
N ALA A 113 -1.65 -17.08 -9.42
CA ALA A 113 -2.98 -17.28 -9.98
C ALA A 113 -2.95 -18.13 -11.26
N ASP A 114 -1.87 -18.08 -12.04
CA ASP A 114 -1.68 -18.89 -13.27
C ASP A 114 -1.24 -20.33 -12.99
N ASN A 115 -0.76 -20.66 -11.79
CA ASN A 115 -0.35 -22.02 -11.41
C ASN A 115 -1.25 -22.55 -10.26
N PRO A 116 -2.48 -23.01 -10.58
CA PRO A 116 -3.35 -23.63 -9.58
C PRO A 116 -2.83 -25.05 -9.28
N SER A 117 -1.98 -25.17 -8.26
CA SER A 117 -1.66 -26.45 -7.62
C SER A 117 -2.84 -26.96 -6.82
#